data_AF-A0A963Q2Y5-F1
#
_entry.id   AF-A0A963Q2Y5-F1
#
_cell.length_a   1.000
_cell.length_b   1.000
_cell.length_c   1.000
_cell.angle_alpha   90.00
_cell.angle_beta   90.00
_cell.angle_gamma   90.00
#
_symmetry.space_group_name_H-M   'P 1'
#
loop_
_entity.id
_entity.type
_entity.pdbx_description
1 polymer ?
#
loop_
_entity_poly.entity_id
_entity_poly.type
_entity_poly.pdbx_seq_one_letter_code
_entity_poly.pdbx_strand_id
1 'polypeptide(L)'
;ATADHSARYFASSDDVAKAAAAHSATLVDARDSQQYHGLSKRDYVFGYGHIEGAKQYAPDLMTKTEGGAVKLLSPATYRALMTAQGIDPSAPAITYCNSGHLAAGPWFVLSEVLKNPNARLYDGSMHEWTLEKRPLAGAVPLQ
;
A
#
# COMPACT_ATOMS: atom_id res chain seq x y z
N ALA A 1 -25.05 18.15 -9.04
CA ALA A 1 -24.65 17.04 -8.15
C ALA A 1 -23.14 17.01 -8.12
N THR A 2 -22.53 17.44 -7.01
CA THR A 2 -21.09 17.33 -6.82
C THR A 2 -20.78 15.85 -6.70
N ALA A 3 -20.11 15.32 -7.72
CA ALA A 3 -19.74 13.92 -7.79
C ALA A 3 -18.59 13.65 -6.81
N ASP A 4 -18.94 13.53 -5.52
CA ASP A 4 -18.00 13.13 -4.48
C ASP A 4 -17.66 11.66 -4.66
N HIS A 5 -16.65 11.41 -5.48
CA HIS A 5 -16.09 10.08 -5.71
C HIS A 5 -15.02 9.72 -4.68
N SER A 6 -14.85 10.50 -3.60
CA SER A 6 -13.81 10.25 -2.60
C SER A 6 -13.92 8.84 -2.02
N ALA A 7 -15.12 8.39 -1.68
CA ALA A 7 -15.36 7.04 -1.16
C ALA A 7 -14.99 5.91 -2.14
N ARG A 8 -14.97 6.20 -3.46
CA ARG A 8 -14.57 5.21 -4.47
C ARG A 8 -13.06 5.01 -4.49
N TYR A 9 -12.28 6.07 -4.32
CA TYR A 9 -10.83 6.02 -4.51
C TYR A 9 -10.04 6.04 -3.20
N PHE A 10 -10.59 6.62 -2.14
CA PHE A 10 -9.95 6.73 -0.84
C PHE A 10 -10.60 5.78 0.16
N ALA A 11 -9.80 5.23 1.06
CA ALA A 11 -10.23 4.47 2.23
C ALA A 11 -9.88 5.25 3.52
N SER A 12 -10.74 5.18 4.53
CA SER A 12 -10.44 5.72 5.87
C SER A 12 -9.68 4.69 6.72
N SER A 13 -9.15 5.13 7.87
CA SER A 13 -8.56 4.23 8.87
C SER A 13 -9.54 3.14 9.34
N ASP A 14 -10.84 3.45 9.41
CA ASP A 14 -11.89 2.48 9.73
C ASP A 14 -12.15 1.46 8.61
N ASP A 15 -12.11 1.88 7.34
CA ASP A 15 -12.23 0.97 6.21
C ASP A 15 -11.06 -0.02 6.18
N VAL A 16 -9.84 0.47 6.45
CA VAL A 16 -8.64 -0.36 6.55
C VAL A 16 -8.76 -1.35 7.71
N ALA A 17 -9.23 -0.92 8.88
CA ALA A 17 -9.41 -1.81 10.03
C ALA A 17 -10.46 -2.90 9.78
N LYS A 18 -11.57 -2.56 9.13
CA LYS A 18 -12.59 -3.54 8.70
C LYS A 18 -11.99 -4.52 7.68
N ALA A 19 -11.24 -4.03 6.70
CA ALA A 19 -10.62 -4.86 5.68
C ALA A 19 -9.59 -5.82 6.27
N ALA A 20 -8.77 -5.36 7.22
CA ALA A 20 -7.80 -6.18 7.94
C ALA A 20 -8.49 -7.31 8.73
N ALA A 21 -9.53 -6.97 9.50
CA ALA A 21 -10.25 -7.93 10.34
C ALA A 21 -11.05 -8.96 9.54
N ALA A 22 -11.65 -8.54 8.42
CA ALA A 22 -12.48 -9.41 7.57
C ALA A 22 -11.70 -10.09 6.44
N HIS A 23 -10.41 -9.77 6.26
CA HIS A 23 -9.60 -10.16 5.10
C HIS A 23 -10.30 -9.87 3.76
N SER A 24 -11.07 -8.77 3.69
CA SER A 24 -11.92 -8.45 2.54
C SER A 24 -11.20 -7.66 1.44
N ALA A 25 -10.00 -7.15 1.73
CA ALA A 25 -9.10 -6.54 0.76
C ALA A 25 -7.64 -6.79 1.14
N THR A 26 -6.77 -6.87 0.14
CA THR A 26 -5.31 -6.92 0.38
C THR A 26 -4.83 -5.54 0.77
N LEU A 27 -4.22 -5.41 1.96
CA LEU A 27 -3.52 -4.18 2.34
C LEU A 27 -2.14 -4.17 1.68
N VAL A 28 -1.83 -3.15 0.89
CA VAL A 28 -0.59 -3.04 0.12
C VAL A 28 0.29 -1.95 0.73
N ASP A 29 1.38 -2.37 1.39
CA ASP A 29 2.35 -1.48 1.99
C ASP A 29 3.39 -1.04 0.94
N ALA A 30 3.37 0.24 0.57
CA ALA A 30 4.25 0.81 -0.44
C ALA A 30 5.56 1.38 0.13
N ARG A 31 5.92 1.04 1.36
CA ARG A 31 7.19 1.47 2.00
C ARG A 31 8.34 0.54 1.63
N ASP A 32 9.56 1.00 1.92
CA ASP A 32 10.76 0.18 1.81
C ASP A 32 10.74 -0.98 2.84
N SER A 33 11.59 -2.00 2.62
CA SER A 33 11.57 -3.21 3.43
C SER A 33 12.04 -2.99 4.86
N GLN A 34 12.90 -2.00 5.11
CA GLN A 34 13.30 -1.69 6.49
C GLN A 34 12.11 -1.18 7.31
N GLN A 35 11.27 -0.34 6.71
CA GLN A 35 10.06 0.17 7.34
C GLN A 35 8.99 -0.91 7.49
N TYR A 36 8.78 -1.72 6.45
CA TYR A 36 7.84 -2.85 6.49
C TYR A 36 8.19 -3.84 7.60
N HIS A 37 9.45 -4.24 7.72
CA HIS A 37 9.93 -5.16 8.78
C HIS A 37 10.21 -4.47 10.13
N GLY A 38 9.87 -3.19 10.27
CA GLY A 38 10.02 -2.46 11.53
C GLY A 38 11.47 -2.25 12.01
N LEU A 39 12.45 -2.32 11.11
CA LEU A 39 13.84 -1.97 11.41
C LEU A 39 14.06 -0.46 11.43
N SER A 40 13.22 0.29 10.73
CA SER A 40 13.22 1.76 10.73
C SER A 40 11.80 2.32 10.63
N LYS A 41 11.65 3.61 10.89
CA LYS A 41 10.41 4.36 10.67
C LYS A 41 10.73 5.82 10.36
N ARG A 42 9.75 6.57 9.85
CA ARG A 42 9.84 8.04 9.78
C ARG A 42 9.59 8.64 11.17
N ASP A 43 10.12 9.83 11.44
CA ASP A 43 9.99 10.48 12.75
C ASP A 43 8.53 10.78 13.13
N TYR A 44 7.69 11.09 12.13
CA TYR A 44 6.27 11.35 12.29
C TYR A 44 5.39 10.09 12.30
N VAL A 45 5.95 8.89 12.21
CA VAL A 45 5.23 7.62 12.38
C VAL A 45 5.54 7.09 13.79
N PHE A 46 4.53 6.76 14.58
CA PHE A 46 4.68 6.52 16.03
C PHE A 46 4.83 5.04 16.41
N GLY A 47 4.96 4.15 15.43
CA GLY A 47 5.17 2.72 15.64
C GLY A 47 6.06 2.08 14.57
N TYR A 48 6.66 0.95 14.91
CA TYR A 48 7.48 0.13 14.01
C TYR A 48 6.64 -1.01 13.43
N GLY A 49 7.02 -1.46 12.23
CA GLY A 49 6.33 -2.53 11.52
C GLY A 49 5.25 -2.00 10.58
N HIS A 50 4.24 -2.82 10.31
CA HIS A 50 3.20 -2.61 9.32
C HIS A 50 1.81 -3.01 9.84
N ILE A 51 0.76 -2.83 9.04
CA ILE A 51 -0.60 -3.25 9.39
C ILE A 51 -0.72 -4.78 9.21
N GLU A 52 -1.27 -5.49 10.18
CA GLU A 52 -1.40 -6.95 10.16
C GLU A 52 -1.99 -7.49 8.85
N GLY A 53 -1.37 -8.55 8.31
CA GLY A 53 -1.77 -9.16 7.04
C GLY A 53 -1.40 -8.40 5.76
N ALA A 54 -0.78 -7.21 5.85
CA ALA A 54 -0.37 -6.46 4.66
C ALA A 54 0.68 -7.20 3.81
N LYS A 55 0.72 -6.88 2.52
CA LYS A 55 1.70 -7.35 1.54
C LYS A 55 2.54 -6.17 1.07
N GLN A 56 3.85 -6.35 1.03
CA GLN A 56 4.76 -5.29 0.60
C GLN A 56 4.81 -5.19 -0.93
N TYR A 57 4.61 -3.99 -1.46
CA TYR A 57 4.96 -3.63 -2.83
C TYR A 57 5.92 -2.44 -2.81
N ALA A 58 7.22 -2.74 -2.70
CA ALA A 58 8.24 -1.74 -2.46
C ALA A 58 8.42 -0.75 -3.65
N PRO A 59 8.87 0.50 -3.40
CA PRO A 59 8.99 1.52 -4.44
C PRO A 59 9.91 1.15 -5.62
N ASP A 60 10.93 0.34 -5.37
CA ASP A 60 11.87 -0.16 -6.38
C ASP A 60 11.23 -1.12 -7.39
N LEU A 61 10.06 -1.69 -7.08
CA LEU A 61 9.27 -2.53 -7.99
C LEU A 61 8.36 -1.73 -8.94
N MET A 62 8.30 -0.41 -8.80
CA MET A 62 7.34 0.42 -9.56
C MET A 62 7.78 0.71 -10.99
N THR A 63 9.06 0.87 -11.24
CA THR A 63 9.57 1.38 -12.53
C THR A 63 10.89 0.73 -12.90
N LYS A 64 11.31 0.90 -14.15
CA LYS A 64 12.66 0.57 -14.59
C LYS A 64 13.32 1.76 -15.26
N THR A 65 14.65 1.82 -15.19
CA THR A 65 15.44 2.77 -15.96
C THR A 65 15.87 2.11 -17.27
N GLU A 66 15.60 2.76 -18.39
CA GLU A 66 15.97 2.26 -19.72
C GLU A 66 16.28 3.44 -20.64
N GLY A 67 17.50 3.48 -21.18
CA GLY A 67 17.95 4.57 -22.07
C GLY A 67 18.01 5.93 -21.39
N GLY A 68 18.30 5.99 -20.08
CA GLY A 68 18.35 7.23 -19.30
C GLY A 68 16.99 7.78 -18.86
N ALA A 69 15.89 7.09 -19.17
CA ALA A 69 14.54 7.46 -18.76
C ALA A 69 13.95 6.46 -17.77
N VAL A 70 13.12 6.96 -16.83
CA VAL A 70 12.28 6.12 -15.97
C VAL A 70 11.02 5.73 -16.74
N LYS A 71 10.72 4.44 -16.81
CA LYS A 71 9.58 3.89 -17.55
C LYS A 71 8.70 3.04 -16.62
N LEU A 72 7.39 3.15 -16.80
CA LEU A 72 6.44 2.18 -16.26
C LEU A 72 6.64 0.81 -16.91
N LEU A 73 6.28 -0.24 -16.18
CA LEU A 73 6.35 -1.62 -16.65
C LEU A 73 5.10 -1.98 -17.46
N SER A 74 5.16 -3.11 -18.17
CA SER A 74 3.99 -3.61 -18.90
C SER A 74 2.92 -4.12 -17.90
N PRO A 75 1.62 -4.12 -18.27
CA PRO A 75 0.58 -4.71 -17.42
C PRO A 75 0.87 -6.16 -17.04
N ALA A 76 1.44 -6.97 -17.95
CA ALA A 76 1.82 -8.36 -17.66
C ALA A 76 2.93 -8.44 -16.59
N THR A 77 3.92 -7.55 -16.65
CA THR A 77 4.99 -7.46 -15.64
C THR A 77 4.44 -7.08 -14.28
N TYR A 78 3.55 -6.08 -14.19
CA TYR A 78 2.93 -5.69 -12.92
C TYR A 78 2.10 -6.82 -12.31
N ARG A 79 1.30 -7.55 -13.11
CA ARG A 79 0.57 -8.73 -12.61
C ARG A 79 1.51 -9.77 -12.02
N ALA A 80 2.62 -10.05 -12.70
CA ALA A 80 3.61 -11.03 -12.23
C ALA A 80 4.28 -10.57 -10.93
N LEU A 81 4.71 -9.31 -10.85
CA LEU A 81 5.32 -8.74 -9.63
C LEU A 81 4.35 -8.76 -8.46
N MET A 82 3.12 -8.29 -8.63
CA MET A 82 2.11 -8.29 -7.57
C MET A 82 1.79 -9.72 -7.10
N THR A 83 1.62 -10.66 -8.03
CA THR A 83 1.37 -12.08 -7.69
C THR A 83 2.54 -12.67 -6.90
N ALA A 84 3.79 -12.36 -7.26
CA ALA A 84 4.97 -12.81 -6.54
C ALA A 84 5.03 -12.25 -5.09
N GLN A 85 4.48 -11.06 -4.87
CA GLN A 85 4.32 -10.47 -3.53
C GLN A 85 3.07 -10.99 -2.78
N GLY A 86 2.32 -11.92 -3.36
CA GLY A 86 1.07 -12.44 -2.79
C GLY A 86 -0.10 -11.46 -2.88
N ILE A 87 -0.05 -10.51 -3.82
CA ILE A 87 -1.12 -9.55 -4.10
C ILE A 87 -1.86 -10.03 -5.35
N ASP A 88 -3.14 -10.37 -5.22
CA ASP A 88 -4.00 -10.63 -6.38
C ASP A 88 -4.37 -9.29 -7.05
N PRO A 89 -3.91 -9.00 -8.28
CA PRO A 89 -4.14 -7.73 -8.94
C PRO A 89 -5.61 -7.49 -9.32
N SER A 90 -6.47 -8.52 -9.24
CA SER A 90 -7.89 -8.45 -9.57
C SER A 90 -8.82 -8.39 -8.34
N ALA A 91 -8.30 -8.72 -7.15
CA ALA A 91 -9.05 -8.68 -5.90
C ALA A 91 -9.08 -7.25 -5.30
N PRO A 92 -10.02 -6.94 -4.38
CA PRO A 92 -10.01 -5.67 -3.67
C PRO A 92 -8.67 -5.40 -2.97
N ALA A 93 -8.18 -4.17 -3.06
CA ALA A 93 -6.90 -3.77 -2.51
C ALA A 93 -6.96 -2.35 -1.94
N ILE A 94 -6.24 -2.13 -0.83
CA ILE A 94 -6.08 -0.80 -0.22
C ILE A 94 -4.58 -0.53 -0.08
N THR A 95 -4.08 0.48 -0.78
CA THR A 95 -2.67 0.85 -0.71
C THR A 95 -2.43 1.89 0.39
N TYR A 96 -1.28 1.81 1.06
CA TYR A 96 -0.86 2.79 2.05
C TYR A 96 0.67 2.90 2.10
N CYS A 97 1.19 3.95 2.74
CA CYS A 97 2.61 4.09 3.02
C CYS A 97 2.85 4.79 4.37
N ASN A 98 3.70 5.82 4.42
CA ASN A 98 3.86 6.67 5.61
C ASN A 98 2.80 7.79 5.68
N SER A 99 2.50 8.44 4.54
CA SER A 99 1.65 9.64 4.45
C SER A 99 0.94 9.75 3.08
N GLY A 100 0.52 8.63 2.50
CA GLY A 100 -0.21 8.57 1.22
C GLY A 100 0.61 8.74 -0.06
N HIS A 101 1.77 9.41 -0.03
CA HIS A 101 2.56 9.72 -1.25
C HIS A 101 2.96 8.47 -2.06
N LEU A 102 3.75 7.57 -1.45
CA LEU A 102 4.22 6.37 -2.15
C LEU A 102 3.09 5.39 -2.47
N ALA A 103 1.97 5.45 -1.75
CA ALA A 103 0.81 4.59 -1.94
C ALA A 103 0.10 4.85 -3.28
N ALA A 104 0.23 6.06 -3.82
CA ALA A 104 -0.35 6.45 -5.11
C ALA A 104 0.22 5.64 -6.28
N GLY A 105 1.47 5.19 -6.21
CA GLY A 105 2.10 4.35 -7.23
C GLY A 105 1.37 3.01 -7.44
N PRO A 106 1.37 2.10 -6.44
CA PRO A 106 0.68 0.83 -6.55
C PRO A 106 -0.84 1.00 -6.73
N TRP A 107 -1.45 2.06 -6.19
CA TRP A 107 -2.85 2.37 -6.45
C TRP A 107 -3.09 2.64 -7.93
N PHE A 108 -2.30 3.52 -8.55
CA PHE A 108 -2.41 3.83 -9.98
C PHE A 108 -2.16 2.60 -10.86
N VAL A 109 -1.21 1.75 -10.48
CA VAL A 109 -0.97 0.49 -11.21
C VAL A 109 -2.21 -0.42 -11.11
N LEU A 110 -2.75 -0.65 -9.92
CA LEU A 110 -3.93 -1.48 -9.73
C LEU A 110 -5.15 -0.91 -10.46
N SER A 111 -5.47 0.37 -10.23
CA SER A 111 -6.69 1.00 -10.76
C SER A 111 -6.60 1.30 -12.25
N GLU A 112 -5.52 1.93 -12.70
CA GLU A 112 -5.43 2.50 -14.04
C GLU A 112 -4.72 1.60 -15.03
N VAL A 113 -3.67 0.89 -14.61
CA VAL A 113 -2.90 0.03 -15.53
C VAL A 113 -3.52 -1.37 -15.61
N LEU A 114 -3.91 -1.94 -14.47
CA LEU A 114 -4.46 -3.29 -14.35
C LEU A 114 -5.98 -3.33 -14.38
N LYS A 115 -6.64 -2.16 -14.30
CA LYS A 115 -8.10 -1.97 -14.39
C LYS A 115 -8.89 -2.64 -13.27
N ASN A 116 -8.33 -2.67 -12.06
CA ASN A 116 -9.01 -3.13 -10.86
C ASN A 116 -9.93 -2.02 -10.31
N PRO A 117 -11.27 -2.16 -10.40
CA PRO A 117 -12.20 -1.13 -9.96
C PRO A 117 -12.31 -1.02 -8.43
N ASN A 118 -11.77 -2.00 -7.69
CA ASN A 118 -11.86 -2.11 -6.24
C ASN A 118 -10.54 -1.70 -5.53
N ALA A 119 -9.65 -1.01 -6.25
CA ALA A 119 -8.42 -0.46 -5.68
C ALA A 119 -8.68 0.90 -5.03
N ARG A 120 -8.40 1.02 -3.73
CA ARG A 120 -8.50 2.24 -2.95
C ARG A 120 -7.14 2.64 -2.36
N LEU A 121 -7.00 3.91 -1.99
CA LEU A 121 -5.80 4.48 -1.37
C LEU A 121 -6.15 4.98 0.03
N TYR A 122 -5.40 4.54 1.03
CA TYR A 122 -5.48 5.05 2.40
C TYR A 122 -4.42 6.14 2.61
N ASP A 123 -4.83 7.39 2.48
CA ASP A 123 -3.93 8.56 2.47
C ASP A 123 -3.40 8.90 3.86
N GLY A 124 -4.21 8.71 4.90
CA GLY A 124 -3.80 8.80 6.31
C GLY A 124 -2.63 7.87 6.66
N SER A 125 -2.59 6.70 6.03
CA SER A 125 -1.42 5.80 6.01
C SER A 125 -0.90 5.47 7.43
N MET A 126 0.38 5.09 7.57
CA MET A 126 0.96 4.75 8.87
C MET A 126 1.01 5.94 9.84
N HIS A 127 1.05 7.19 9.37
CA HIS A 127 0.99 8.35 10.26
C HIS A 127 -0.32 8.36 11.06
N GLU A 128 -1.47 8.35 10.38
CA GLU A 128 -2.79 8.31 11.04
C GLU A 128 -2.99 7.01 11.82
N TRP A 129 -2.64 5.86 11.23
CA TRP A 129 -2.82 4.54 11.87
C TRP A 129 -2.10 4.46 13.23
N THR A 130 -0.87 4.96 13.30
CA THR A 130 -0.08 4.96 14.53
C THR A 130 -0.48 6.08 15.49
N LEU A 131 -0.95 7.22 14.98
CA LEU A 131 -1.51 8.30 15.80
C LEU A 131 -2.78 7.82 16.55
N GLU A 132 -3.61 7.04 15.89
CA GLU A 132 -4.79 6.39 16.46
C GLU A 132 -4.46 5.17 17.34
N LYS A 133 -3.18 4.84 17.53
CA LYS A 133 -2.68 3.72 18.34
C LYS A 133 -3.27 2.37 17.93
N ARG A 134 -3.53 2.17 16.64
CA ARG A 134 -4.06 0.91 16.12
C ARG A 134 -2.99 -0.19 16.12
N PRO A 135 -3.40 -1.48 16.12
CA PRO A 135 -2.47 -2.61 16.16
C PRO A 135 -1.48 -2.62 14.99
N LEU A 136 -0.27 -3.11 15.27
CA LEU A 136 0.82 -3.25 14.30
C LEU A 136 1.40 -4.66 14.35
N ALA A 137 2.03 -5.05 13.25
CA ALA A 137 2.64 -6.35 13.02
C ALA A 137 4.06 -6.22 12.48
N GLY A 138 4.83 -7.31 12.54
CA GLY A 138 6.09 -7.44 11.82
C GLY A 138 7.24 -6.56 12.29
N ALA A 139 7.15 -5.97 13.50
CA ALA A 139 8.31 -5.35 14.12
C ALA A 139 9.33 -6.43 14.51
N VAL A 140 10.44 -6.49 13.78
CA VAL A 140 11.54 -7.40 14.11
C VAL A 140 12.29 -6.86 15.33
N PRO A 141 12.53 -7.68 16.38
CA PRO A 141 13.36 -7.27 17.51
C PRO A 141 14.78 -6.92 17.05
N LEU A 142 15.22 -5.70 17.35
CA LEU A 142 16.61 -5.30 17.18
C LEU A 142 17.42 -5.87 18.36
N GLN A 143 18.42 -6.71 18.05
CA GLN A 143 19.41 -7.20 19.03
C GLN A 143 20.60 -6.26 19.09
#